data_AF-A0A928L7G0-F1
#
_entry.id   AF-A0A928L7G0-F1
#
_cell.length_a   1.000
_cell.length_b   1.000
_cell.length_c   1.000
_cell.angle_alpha   90.00
_cell.angle_beta   90.00
_cell.angle_gamma   90.00
#
_symmetry.space_group_name_H-M   'P 1'
#
loop_
_entity.id
_entity.type
_entity.pdbx_description
1 polymer ?
#
loop_
_entity_poly.entity_id
_entity_poly.type
_entity_poly.pdbx_seq_one_letter_code
_entity_poly.pdbx_strand_id
1 'polypeptide(L)'
;MAKKTRSAASCVWHSIWCVIATLLLTGCIAFTLAVRSYIKDDTLAKTIGSMNIATVTIGDKTVAEEIRDEYVADDKVKLSDIETAIHGMGIEAFAEDKLTAMGKLLRGETDAPVHITVDEIIELLEKSEYDLYSQCLLIIEDSDKKEIRNVAEAPLNVFNKTMTFLFGSPAMRAVSRYFVSTACVVVNVILLVLLLCRWMMVRAQADKSRSGACTGMGITILVPSALTFIGAVVYSISNAFTPDGAETLYTVGKVLVHPFWSIALLGIFSGILLILAAAIMRRMAQRKLDAALAANNTPVESTRMEAVENVAKPDPFIAPMPAKEAAPAETTHCIACARTLALGSKFCIYCGTPQTPPAAETPAETVSAAPSEEAAPAAAPAEEAAPAEETPADSVIG
;
A
#
# COMPACT_ATOMS: atom_id res chain seq x y z
N MET A 1 -32.08 -24.16 -16.13
CA MET A 1 -31.62 -22.81 -16.52
C MET A 1 -30.13 -22.87 -16.81
N ALA A 2 -29.67 -22.41 -17.98
CA ALA A 2 -28.25 -22.40 -18.32
C ALA A 2 -27.50 -21.34 -17.47
N LYS A 3 -26.45 -21.77 -16.77
CA LYS A 3 -25.66 -20.90 -15.89
C LYS A 3 -24.74 -20.02 -16.76
N LYS A 4 -25.19 -18.79 -17.07
CA LYS A 4 -24.46 -17.84 -17.94
C LYS A 4 -23.06 -17.59 -17.37
N THR A 5 -22.04 -18.17 -18.01
CA THR A 5 -20.63 -18.00 -17.63
C THR A 5 -20.21 -16.56 -17.89
N ARG A 6 -19.46 -15.97 -16.94
CA ARG A 6 -18.93 -14.61 -17.11
C ARG A 6 -17.74 -14.65 -18.07
N SER A 7 -17.64 -13.66 -18.95
CA SER A 7 -16.52 -13.57 -19.89
C SER A 7 -15.17 -13.43 -19.17
N ALA A 8 -14.10 -13.92 -19.80
CA ALA A 8 -12.75 -13.85 -19.25
C ALA A 8 -12.33 -12.40 -18.94
N ALA A 9 -12.70 -11.45 -19.80
CA ALA A 9 -12.47 -10.01 -19.61
C ALA A 9 -13.19 -9.45 -18.36
N SER A 10 -14.47 -9.79 -18.16
CA SER A 10 -15.22 -9.39 -16.94
C SER A 10 -14.56 -9.90 -15.66
N CYS A 11 -13.99 -11.12 -15.70
CA CYS A 11 -13.25 -11.67 -14.56
C CYS A 11 -11.91 -10.96 -14.30
N VAL A 12 -11.21 -10.48 -15.33
CA VAL A 12 -9.97 -9.69 -15.18
C VAL A 12 -10.30 -8.32 -14.60
N TRP A 13 -11.26 -7.59 -15.20
CA TRP A 13 -11.70 -6.28 -14.74
C TRP A 13 -12.12 -6.30 -13.26
N HIS A 14 -12.97 -7.26 -12.85
CA HIS A 14 -13.31 -7.41 -11.43
C HIS A 14 -12.12 -7.73 -10.52
N SER A 15 -11.11 -8.45 -11.02
CA SER A 15 -9.92 -8.77 -10.22
C SER A 15 -9.08 -7.51 -9.96
N ILE A 16 -8.98 -6.59 -10.92
CA ILE A 16 -8.30 -5.30 -10.75
C ILE A 16 -8.98 -4.49 -9.63
N TRP A 17 -10.32 -4.38 -9.67
CA TRP A 17 -11.07 -3.71 -8.59
C TRP A 17 -10.92 -4.40 -7.23
N CYS A 18 -10.79 -5.74 -7.19
CA CYS A 18 -10.51 -6.44 -5.94
C CYS A 18 -9.09 -6.14 -5.41
N VAL A 19 -8.09 -5.99 -6.29
CA VAL A 19 -6.74 -5.57 -5.89
C VAL A 19 -6.76 -4.16 -5.31
N ILE A 20 -7.35 -3.19 -6.01
CA ILE A 20 -7.47 -1.79 -5.56
C ILE A 20 -8.18 -1.72 -4.20
N ALA A 21 -9.33 -2.39 -4.06
CA ALA A 21 -10.08 -2.41 -2.80
C ALA A 21 -9.29 -3.11 -1.67
N THR A 22 -8.51 -4.16 -1.97
CA THR A 22 -7.63 -4.80 -0.96
C THR A 22 -6.55 -3.84 -0.48
N LEU A 23 -5.90 -3.10 -1.40
CA LEU A 23 -4.89 -2.10 -1.05
C LEU A 23 -5.47 -0.98 -0.19
N LEU A 24 -6.64 -0.43 -0.57
CA LEU A 24 -7.33 0.62 0.20
C LEU A 24 -7.70 0.14 1.60
N LEU A 25 -8.37 -1.02 1.74
CA LEU A 25 -8.77 -1.56 3.05
C LEU A 25 -7.56 -1.87 3.94
N THR A 26 -6.47 -2.42 3.36
CA THR A 26 -5.24 -2.72 4.10
C THR A 26 -4.53 -1.43 4.53
N GLY A 27 -4.50 -0.41 3.67
CA GLY A 27 -3.97 0.92 3.99
C GLY A 27 -4.77 1.61 5.10
N CYS A 28 -6.11 1.54 5.06
CA CYS A 28 -6.96 2.04 6.14
C CYS A 28 -6.69 1.32 7.46
N ILE A 29 -6.57 -0.01 7.47
CA ILE A 29 -6.20 -0.78 8.68
C ILE A 29 -4.84 -0.34 9.22
N ALA A 30 -3.83 -0.22 8.36
CA ALA A 30 -2.49 0.22 8.75
C ALA A 30 -2.49 1.63 9.35
N PHE A 31 -3.17 2.58 8.69
CA PHE A 31 -3.33 3.95 9.18
C PHE A 31 -4.04 4.00 10.54
N THR A 32 -5.20 3.33 10.68
CA THR A 32 -5.94 3.26 11.95
C THR A 32 -5.08 2.67 13.08
N LEU A 33 -4.33 1.59 12.82
CA LEU A 33 -3.47 0.97 13.83
C LEU A 33 -2.28 1.85 14.22
N ALA A 34 -1.64 2.54 13.26
CA ALA A 34 -0.54 3.45 13.53
C ALA A 34 -0.99 4.66 14.36
N VAL A 35 -2.04 5.36 13.92
CA VAL A 35 -2.61 6.52 14.62
C VAL A 35 -3.09 6.14 16.03
N ARG A 36 -3.76 4.99 16.17
CA ARG A 36 -4.15 4.46 17.48
C ARG A 36 -2.95 4.13 18.38
N SER A 37 -1.81 3.71 17.82
CA SER A 37 -0.59 3.45 18.60
C SER A 37 0.00 4.73 19.19
N TYR A 38 0.06 5.83 18.44
CA TYR A 38 0.60 7.11 18.95
C TYR A 38 -0.30 7.72 20.03
N ILE A 39 -1.62 7.58 19.88
CA ILE A 39 -2.63 8.20 20.74
C ILE A 39 -2.89 7.40 22.01
N LYS A 40 -2.63 6.08 22.04
CA LYS A 40 -3.02 5.25 23.19
C LYS A 40 -2.27 5.60 24.47
N ASP A 41 -0.97 5.86 24.36
CA ASP A 41 -0.07 6.03 25.52
C ASP A 41 0.52 7.46 25.59
N ASP A 42 0.04 8.36 24.72
CA ASP A 42 0.58 9.71 24.46
C ASP A 42 2.10 9.72 24.18
N THR A 43 2.62 8.61 23.65
CA THR A 43 4.07 8.37 23.47
C THR A 43 4.72 9.37 22.53
N LEU A 44 4.07 9.70 21.41
CA LEU A 44 4.61 10.70 20.48
C LEU A 44 4.67 12.10 21.11
N ALA A 45 3.65 12.48 21.89
CA ALA A 45 3.59 13.77 22.56
C ALA A 45 4.70 13.89 23.63
N LYS A 46 4.80 12.89 24.52
CA LYS A 46 5.84 12.83 25.57
C LYS A 46 7.26 12.75 25.01
N THR A 47 7.46 12.01 23.91
CA THR A 47 8.77 11.96 23.26
C THR A 47 9.17 13.31 22.71
N ILE A 48 8.24 14.07 22.13
CA ILE A 48 8.47 15.44 21.66
C ILE A 48 8.69 16.42 22.83
N GLY A 49 7.90 16.32 23.91
CA GLY A 49 8.11 17.08 25.14
C GLY A 49 9.44 16.81 25.85
N SER A 50 10.02 15.62 25.64
CA SER A 50 11.34 15.23 26.17
C SER A 50 12.52 15.54 25.24
N MET A 51 12.29 16.21 24.10
CA MET A 51 13.40 16.63 23.23
C MET A 51 14.18 17.78 23.85
N ASN A 52 15.36 18.03 23.31
CA ASN A 52 16.00 19.34 23.40
C ASN A 52 16.02 19.89 21.97
N ILE A 53 15.21 20.92 21.68
CA ILE A 53 15.13 21.51 20.34
C ILE A 53 16.44 22.21 19.96
N ALA A 54 17.20 22.71 20.93
CA ALA A 54 18.47 23.39 20.70
C ALA A 54 19.52 22.49 20.03
N THR A 55 19.48 21.18 20.29
CA THR A 55 20.40 20.19 19.70
C THR A 55 19.86 19.50 18.45
N VAL A 56 18.71 19.93 17.91
CA VAL A 56 18.20 19.45 16.61
C VAL A 56 19.09 19.99 15.50
N THR A 57 19.54 19.11 14.59
CA THR A 57 20.35 19.50 13.43
C THR A 57 19.51 20.04 12.27
N ILE A 58 19.93 21.18 11.73
CA ILE A 58 19.41 21.81 10.51
C ILE A 58 20.61 21.98 9.57
N GLY A 59 20.69 21.14 8.54
CA GLY A 59 21.88 21.07 7.69
C GLY A 59 23.08 20.48 8.45
N ASP A 60 24.19 21.20 8.48
CA ASP A 60 25.46 20.74 9.05
C ASP A 60 25.67 21.17 10.52
N LYS A 61 24.73 21.93 11.11
CA LYS A 61 24.79 22.46 12.48
C LYS A 61 23.52 22.18 13.27
N THR A 62 23.59 22.29 14.59
CA THR A 62 22.43 22.35 15.49
C THR A 62 21.78 23.74 15.50
N VAL A 63 20.52 23.82 15.94
CA VAL A 63 19.81 25.11 16.15
C VAL A 63 20.61 26.04 17.07
N ALA A 64 21.21 25.52 18.14
CA ALA A 64 22.05 26.30 19.05
C ALA A 64 23.34 26.82 18.38
N GLU A 65 23.98 26.00 17.55
CA GLU A 65 25.20 26.40 16.81
C GLU A 65 24.91 27.45 15.74
N GLU A 66 23.78 27.35 15.05
CA GLU A 66 23.38 28.37 14.07
C GLU A 66 23.01 29.70 14.75
N ILE A 67 22.24 29.65 15.84
CA ILE A 67 21.92 30.85 16.64
C ILE A 67 23.20 31.51 17.17
N ARG A 68 24.16 30.71 17.64
CA ARG A 68 25.46 31.19 18.09
C ARG A 68 26.21 31.91 16.96
N ASP A 69 26.38 31.24 15.82
CA ASP A 69 27.27 31.69 14.75
C ASP A 69 26.70 32.88 13.97
N GLU A 70 25.38 32.99 13.83
CA GLU A 70 24.73 34.08 13.08
C GLU A 70 24.28 35.27 13.96
N TYR A 71 23.85 35.05 15.21
CA TYR A 71 23.16 36.07 16.02
C TYR A 71 23.90 36.47 17.31
N VAL A 72 24.92 35.73 17.76
CA VAL A 72 25.61 35.99 19.03
C VAL A 72 27.06 36.45 18.80
N ALA A 73 27.31 37.75 19.01
CA ALA A 73 28.60 38.38 18.74
C ALA A 73 29.63 38.36 19.91
N ASP A 74 29.24 38.00 21.14
CA ASP A 74 30.19 37.90 22.28
C ASP A 74 30.67 36.46 22.46
N ASP A 75 31.95 36.21 22.14
CA ASP A 75 32.66 34.93 22.30
C ASP A 75 32.53 34.30 23.71
N LYS A 76 32.15 35.07 24.74
CA LYS A 76 31.93 34.58 26.10
C LYS A 76 30.64 33.79 26.28
N VAL A 77 29.63 34.02 25.43
CA VAL A 77 28.38 33.25 25.45
C VAL A 77 28.67 31.84 24.96
N LYS A 78 28.36 30.84 25.78
CA LYS A 78 28.62 29.44 25.43
C LYS A 78 27.40 28.84 24.76
N LEU A 79 27.65 27.79 23.97
CA LEU A 79 26.59 26.97 23.38
C LEU A 79 25.61 26.44 24.44
N SER A 80 26.10 26.06 25.63
CA SER A 80 25.28 25.63 26.77
C SER A 80 24.30 26.69 27.28
N ASP A 81 24.65 27.96 27.15
CA ASP A 81 23.85 29.08 27.63
C ASP A 81 22.69 29.33 26.63
N ILE A 82 22.99 29.19 25.33
CA ILE A 82 22.01 29.20 24.23
C ILE A 82 21.05 28.00 24.31
N GLU A 83 21.57 26.79 24.55
CA GLU A 83 20.75 25.59 24.77
C GLU A 83 19.79 25.76 25.97
N THR A 84 20.28 26.37 27.06
CA THR A 84 19.46 26.62 28.26
C THR A 84 18.37 27.65 27.99
N ALA A 85 18.68 28.74 27.28
CA ALA A 85 17.70 29.76 26.92
C ALA A 85 16.62 29.23 25.97
N ILE A 86 17.00 28.45 24.94
CA ILE A 86 16.07 27.82 23.99
C ILE A 86 15.14 26.83 24.72
N HIS A 87 15.68 25.99 25.60
CA HIS A 87 14.85 25.06 26.38
C HIS A 87 13.93 25.80 27.37
N GLY A 88 14.39 26.94 27.90
CA GLY A 88 13.58 27.87 28.69
C GLY A 88 12.35 28.41 27.96
N MET A 89 12.36 28.44 26.62
CA MET A 89 11.21 28.87 25.82
C MET A 89 10.00 27.92 25.89
N GLY A 90 10.17 26.68 26.36
CA GLY A 90 9.08 25.73 26.54
C GLY A 90 8.40 25.30 25.23
N ILE A 91 9.11 25.36 24.10
CA ILE A 91 8.58 24.98 22.77
C ILE A 91 8.21 23.49 22.76
N GLU A 92 9.00 22.65 23.43
CA GLU A 92 8.75 21.22 23.60
C GLU A 92 7.46 20.95 24.38
N ALA A 93 7.26 21.67 25.48
CA ALA A 93 6.05 21.58 26.31
C ALA A 93 4.80 22.05 25.54
N PHE A 94 4.91 23.14 24.79
CA PHE A 94 3.85 23.61 23.89
C PHE A 94 3.49 22.56 22.83
N ALA A 95 4.50 21.93 22.21
CA ALA A 95 4.29 20.88 21.23
C ALA A 95 3.65 19.61 21.86
N GLU A 96 4.10 19.19 23.04
CA GLU A 96 3.47 18.10 23.80
C GLU A 96 2.00 18.41 24.11
N ASP A 97 1.67 19.62 24.56
CA ASP A 97 0.31 20.03 24.88
C ASP A 97 -0.61 20.01 23.65
N LYS A 98 -0.16 20.54 22.51
CA LYS A 98 -0.95 20.54 21.25
C LYS A 98 -1.16 19.11 20.73
N LEU A 99 -0.15 18.24 20.81
CA LEU A 99 -0.27 16.83 20.44
C LEU A 99 -1.15 16.04 21.40
N THR A 100 -1.08 16.32 22.70
CA THR A 100 -1.95 15.74 23.72
C THR A 100 -3.40 16.17 23.53
N ALA A 101 -3.65 17.45 23.19
CA ALA A 101 -4.97 17.93 22.82
C ALA A 101 -5.53 17.22 21.58
N MET A 102 -4.69 16.94 20.57
CA MET A 102 -5.06 16.13 19.40
C MET A 102 -5.43 14.71 19.80
N GLY A 103 -4.65 14.07 20.68
CA GLY A 103 -4.93 12.76 21.24
C GLY A 103 -6.30 12.72 21.93
N LYS A 104 -6.56 13.68 22.83
CA LYS A 104 -7.85 13.85 23.53
C LYS A 104 -9.02 14.03 22.55
N LEU A 105 -8.85 14.84 21.49
CA LEU A 105 -9.88 15.08 20.46
C LEU A 105 -10.26 13.79 19.70
N LEU A 106 -9.25 13.00 19.34
CA LEU A 106 -9.39 11.73 18.61
C LEU A 106 -9.86 10.57 19.50
N ARG A 107 -9.58 10.59 20.81
CA ARG A 107 -10.18 9.68 21.81
C ARG A 107 -11.62 10.05 22.16
N GLY A 108 -12.02 11.31 21.94
CA GLY A 108 -13.34 11.84 22.26
C GLY A 108 -13.49 12.41 23.66
N GLU A 109 -12.37 12.73 24.31
CA GLU A 109 -12.31 13.41 25.62
C GLU A 109 -12.56 14.91 25.50
N THR A 110 -12.29 15.51 24.32
CA THR A 110 -12.65 16.90 24.00
C THR A 110 -13.23 16.99 22.60
N ASP A 111 -14.10 17.99 22.39
CA ASP A 111 -14.70 18.35 21.11
C ASP A 111 -14.02 19.58 20.46
N ALA A 112 -13.09 20.23 21.16
CA ALA A 112 -12.37 21.40 20.66
C ALA A 112 -11.32 21.01 19.60
N PRO A 113 -11.38 21.58 18.37
CA PRO A 113 -10.31 21.43 17.39
C PRO A 113 -9.00 22.03 17.92
N VAL A 114 -7.88 21.37 17.64
CA VAL A 114 -6.56 21.94 17.97
C VAL A 114 -6.22 23.02 16.95
N HIS A 115 -5.89 24.20 17.45
CA HIS A 115 -5.37 25.31 16.68
C HIS A 115 -4.01 25.73 17.21
N ILE A 116 -3.19 26.28 16.32
CA ILE A 116 -1.90 26.91 16.63
C ILE A 116 -1.93 28.27 15.97
N THR A 117 -1.87 29.35 16.76
CA THR A 117 -1.86 30.72 16.23
C THR A 117 -0.44 31.29 16.20
N VAL A 118 -0.23 32.32 15.38
CA VAL A 118 1.03 33.08 15.41
C VAL A 118 1.22 33.75 16.77
N ASP A 119 0.13 34.26 17.35
CA ASP A 119 0.19 35.01 18.62
C ASP A 119 0.63 34.11 19.78
N GLU A 120 0.24 32.82 19.79
CA GLU A 120 0.77 31.83 20.75
C GLU A 120 2.29 31.61 20.60
N ILE A 121 2.84 31.66 19.37
CA ILE A 121 4.29 31.51 19.14
C ILE A 121 5.04 32.77 19.57
N ILE A 122 4.48 33.95 19.29
CA ILE A 122 5.05 35.22 19.75
C ILE A 122 4.99 35.29 21.29
N GLU A 123 3.90 34.84 21.92
CA GLU A 123 3.77 34.80 23.38
C GLU A 123 4.84 33.89 24.05
N LEU A 124 5.24 32.78 23.40
CA LEU A 124 6.37 31.96 23.87
C LEU A 124 7.69 32.73 23.78
N LEU A 125 7.93 33.46 22.69
CA LEU A 125 9.14 34.27 22.51
C LEU A 125 9.20 35.42 23.53
N GLU A 126 8.10 36.14 23.73
CA GLU A 126 8.01 37.28 24.66
C GLU A 126 8.18 36.86 26.13
N LYS A 127 7.65 35.70 26.53
CA LYS A 127 7.89 35.14 27.87
C LYS A 127 9.35 34.80 28.13
N SER A 128 10.11 34.58 27.06
CA SER A 128 11.51 34.13 27.09
C SER A 128 12.51 35.25 26.82
N GLU A 129 12.03 36.45 26.46
CA GLU A 129 12.84 37.59 26.04
C GLU A 129 13.90 37.98 27.09
N TYR A 130 13.55 37.90 28.38
CA TYR A 130 14.49 38.14 29.48
C TYR A 130 15.59 37.08 29.57
N ASP A 131 15.27 35.80 29.36
CA ASP A 131 16.24 34.71 29.42
C ASP A 131 17.16 34.72 28.20
N LEU A 132 16.61 34.95 27.00
CA LEU A 132 17.37 35.14 25.77
C LEU A 132 18.34 36.33 25.87
N TYR A 133 17.90 37.45 26.46
CA TYR A 133 18.77 38.59 26.69
C TYR A 133 19.83 38.34 27.77
N SER A 134 19.44 37.80 28.93
CA SER A 134 20.35 37.66 30.07
C SER A 134 21.36 36.52 29.92
N GLN A 135 21.03 35.47 29.16
CA GLN A 135 21.89 34.31 28.93
C GLN A 135 22.68 34.41 27.61
N CYS A 136 22.08 34.99 26.55
CA CYS A 136 22.66 34.99 25.21
C CYS A 136 22.95 36.38 24.63
N LEU A 137 22.58 37.47 25.32
CA LEU A 137 22.62 38.86 24.82
C LEU A 137 21.76 39.09 23.56
N LEU A 138 20.82 38.18 23.28
CA LEU A 138 19.88 38.30 22.17
C LEU A 138 18.80 39.32 22.51
N ILE A 139 18.55 40.27 21.62
CA ILE A 139 17.48 41.25 21.71
C ILE A 139 16.47 40.87 20.64
N ILE A 140 15.21 40.68 21.03
CA ILE A 140 14.10 40.40 20.10
C ILE A 140 13.43 41.74 19.76
N GLU A 141 13.53 42.17 18.51
CA GLU A 141 12.87 43.38 18.03
C GLU A 141 11.44 43.12 17.56
N ASP A 142 10.64 44.19 17.46
CA ASP A 142 9.33 44.14 16.79
C ASP A 142 9.45 43.76 15.30
N SER A 143 10.63 43.99 14.71
CA SER A 143 11.09 43.49 13.41
C SER A 143 10.92 41.97 13.30
N ASP A 144 11.51 41.25 14.27
CA ASP A 144 11.60 39.80 14.29
C ASP A 144 10.23 39.18 14.55
N LYS A 145 9.47 39.77 15.50
CA LYS A 145 8.07 39.38 15.78
C LYS A 145 7.19 39.52 14.52
N LYS A 146 7.44 40.53 13.69
CA LYS A 146 6.74 40.74 12.41
C LYS A 146 7.20 39.76 11.34
N GLU A 147 8.48 39.41 11.27
CA GLU A 147 8.99 38.39 10.36
C GLU A 147 8.42 37.00 10.69
N ILE A 148 8.45 36.61 11.97
CA ILE A 148 7.82 35.37 12.47
C ILE A 148 6.35 35.33 12.06
N ARG A 149 5.61 36.44 12.19
CA ARG A 149 4.22 36.54 11.72
C ARG A 149 4.10 36.28 10.23
N ASN A 150 4.88 36.96 9.40
CA ASN A 150 4.85 36.81 7.94
C ASN A 150 5.16 35.36 7.49
N VAL A 151 6.15 34.72 8.13
CA VAL A 151 6.60 33.36 7.78
C VAL A 151 5.64 32.29 8.30
N ALA A 152 5.15 32.42 9.53
CA ALA A 152 4.30 31.41 10.17
C ALA A 152 2.82 31.49 9.79
N GLU A 153 2.29 32.66 9.40
CA GLU A 153 0.86 32.85 9.15
C GLU A 153 0.33 31.91 8.05
N ALA A 154 1.01 31.83 6.90
CA ALA A 154 0.57 30.99 5.78
C ALA A 154 0.47 29.49 6.15
N PRO A 155 1.53 28.81 6.64
CA PRO A 155 1.45 27.40 7.02
C PRO A 155 0.48 27.14 8.18
N LEU A 156 0.43 28.01 9.20
CA LEU A 156 -0.52 27.86 10.31
C LEU A 156 -1.98 28.06 9.86
N ASN A 157 -2.25 28.96 8.91
CA ASN A 157 -3.59 29.15 8.35
C ASN A 157 -4.03 27.91 7.56
N VAL A 158 -3.14 27.27 6.78
CA VAL A 158 -3.40 25.99 6.12
C VAL A 158 -3.68 24.87 7.14
N PHE A 159 -2.86 24.77 8.20
CA PHE A 159 -3.06 23.81 9.29
C PHE A 159 -4.42 24.03 9.98
N ASN A 160 -4.71 25.26 10.43
CA ASN A 160 -5.93 25.61 11.15
C ASN A 160 -7.20 25.42 10.29
N LYS A 161 -7.15 25.74 8.99
CA LYS A 161 -8.25 25.45 8.05
C LYS A 161 -8.46 23.94 7.91
N THR A 162 -7.40 23.16 7.81
CA THR A 162 -7.46 21.69 7.74
C THR A 162 -8.06 21.11 9.02
N MET A 163 -7.66 21.62 10.19
CA MET A 163 -8.22 21.25 11.49
C MET A 163 -9.69 21.61 11.63
N THR A 164 -10.09 22.81 11.20
CA THR A 164 -11.50 23.24 11.18
C THR A 164 -12.33 22.36 10.23
N PHE A 165 -11.79 21.99 9.07
CA PHE A 165 -12.48 21.11 8.13
C PHE A 165 -12.66 19.68 8.68
N LEU A 166 -11.61 19.09 9.25
CA LEU A 166 -11.61 17.71 9.75
C LEU A 166 -12.29 17.54 11.12
N PHE A 167 -12.41 18.60 11.93
CA PHE A 167 -12.86 18.50 13.33
C PHE A 167 -13.84 19.60 13.79
N GLY A 168 -14.08 20.63 12.98
CA GLY A 168 -15.01 21.72 13.32
C GLY A 168 -16.48 21.29 13.35
N SER A 169 -16.88 20.29 12.55
CA SER A 169 -18.25 19.75 12.56
C SER A 169 -18.37 18.46 13.39
N PRO A 170 -19.49 18.25 14.12
CA PRO A 170 -19.71 17.00 14.87
C PRO A 170 -19.67 15.74 14.00
N ALA A 171 -20.13 15.85 12.74
CA ALA A 171 -20.10 14.74 11.78
C ALA A 171 -18.66 14.34 11.42
N MET A 172 -17.79 15.30 11.12
CA MET A 172 -16.39 15.02 10.81
C MET A 172 -15.63 14.53 12.06
N ARG A 173 -15.91 15.08 13.26
CA ARG A 173 -15.37 14.51 14.53
C ARG A 173 -15.76 13.04 14.71
N ALA A 174 -17.03 12.69 14.48
CA ALA A 174 -17.49 11.30 14.59
C ALA A 174 -16.80 10.38 13.58
N VAL A 175 -16.62 10.83 12.33
CA VAL A 175 -15.89 10.09 11.28
C VAL A 175 -14.42 9.91 11.65
N SER A 176 -13.74 10.96 12.10
CA SER A 176 -12.32 10.90 12.51
C SER A 176 -12.12 9.98 13.73
N ARG A 177 -12.99 10.06 14.75
CA ARG A 177 -12.99 9.13 15.89
C ARG A 177 -13.23 7.69 15.47
N TYR A 178 -14.16 7.46 14.52
CA TYR A 178 -14.36 6.14 13.94
C TYR A 178 -13.09 5.63 13.26
N PHE A 179 -12.40 6.45 12.45
CA PHE A 179 -11.14 6.06 11.80
C PHE A 179 -9.97 5.74 12.75
N VAL A 180 -10.03 6.13 14.03
CA VAL A 180 -9.05 5.76 15.07
C VAL A 180 -9.56 4.61 15.98
N SER A 181 -10.84 4.23 15.84
CA SER A 181 -11.48 3.20 16.64
C SER A 181 -11.09 1.77 16.25
N THR A 182 -11.12 0.85 17.22
CA THR A 182 -11.03 -0.59 16.96
C THR A 182 -12.19 -1.10 16.08
N ALA A 183 -13.35 -0.45 16.13
CA ALA A 183 -14.50 -0.81 15.29
C ALA A 183 -14.19 -0.64 13.79
N CYS A 184 -13.48 0.43 13.41
CA CYS A 184 -13.02 0.62 12.03
C CYS A 184 -12.11 -0.53 11.56
N VAL A 185 -11.16 -0.98 12.40
CA VAL A 185 -10.32 -2.15 12.08
C VAL A 185 -11.17 -3.40 11.84
N VAL A 186 -12.11 -3.69 12.75
CA VAL A 186 -13.00 -4.86 12.63
C VAL A 186 -13.84 -4.79 11.35
N VAL A 187 -14.43 -3.63 11.04
CA VAL A 187 -15.23 -3.45 9.81
C VAL A 187 -14.37 -3.63 8.56
N ASN A 188 -13.16 -3.04 8.50
CA ASN A 188 -12.27 -3.22 7.35
C ASN A 188 -11.82 -4.69 7.18
N VAL A 189 -11.58 -5.42 8.28
CA VAL A 189 -11.28 -6.87 8.24
C VAL A 189 -12.47 -7.68 7.72
N ILE A 190 -13.70 -7.37 8.17
CA ILE A 190 -14.92 -7.99 7.64
C ILE A 190 -15.08 -7.69 6.15
N LEU A 191 -14.84 -6.45 5.71
CA LEU A 191 -14.88 -6.06 4.31
C LEU A 191 -13.83 -6.80 3.47
N LEU A 192 -12.60 -7.01 3.98
CA LEU A 192 -11.58 -7.85 3.32
C LEU A 192 -12.05 -9.30 3.14
N VAL A 193 -12.67 -9.90 4.17
CA VAL A 193 -13.22 -11.27 4.07
C VAL A 193 -14.37 -11.33 3.05
N LEU A 194 -15.29 -10.36 3.07
CA LEU A 194 -16.38 -10.28 2.09
C LEU A 194 -15.86 -10.06 0.66
N LEU A 195 -14.81 -9.25 0.50
CA LEU A 195 -14.13 -9.02 -0.78
C LEU A 195 -13.45 -10.30 -1.29
N LEU A 196 -12.82 -11.08 -0.41
CA LEU A 196 -12.23 -12.38 -0.76
C LEU A 196 -13.32 -13.37 -1.21
N CYS A 197 -14.41 -13.48 -0.46
CA CYS A 197 -15.58 -14.28 -0.83
C CYS A 197 -16.15 -13.85 -2.20
N ARG A 198 -16.27 -12.54 -2.44
CA ARG A 198 -16.72 -11.99 -3.71
C ARG A 198 -15.78 -12.36 -4.86
N TRP A 199 -14.46 -12.24 -4.66
CA TRP A 199 -13.45 -12.56 -5.67
C TRP A 199 -13.45 -14.06 -6.00
N MET A 200 -13.54 -14.94 -4.98
CA MET A 200 -13.69 -16.38 -5.17
C MET A 200 -14.94 -16.73 -5.98
N MET A 201 -16.09 -16.09 -5.69
CA MET A 201 -17.33 -16.29 -6.43
C MET A 201 -17.22 -15.86 -7.90
N VAL A 202 -16.65 -14.68 -8.18
CA VAL A 202 -16.48 -14.19 -9.56
C VAL A 202 -15.59 -15.13 -10.38
N ARG A 203 -14.48 -15.61 -9.80
CA ARG A 203 -13.62 -16.59 -10.48
C ARG A 203 -14.33 -17.91 -10.75
N ALA A 204 -15.09 -18.43 -9.77
CA ALA A 204 -15.88 -19.64 -9.95
C ALA A 204 -17.03 -19.50 -10.98
N GLN A 205 -17.53 -18.28 -11.22
CA GLN A 205 -18.52 -17.99 -12.27
C GLN A 205 -17.90 -17.86 -13.68
N ALA A 206 -16.58 -17.74 -13.77
CA ALA A 206 -15.81 -17.67 -15.01
C ALA A 206 -14.98 -18.95 -15.24
N ASP A 207 -15.35 -20.05 -14.58
CA ASP A 207 -14.66 -21.36 -14.57
C ASP A 207 -13.16 -21.30 -14.23
N LYS A 208 -12.76 -20.30 -13.42
CA LYS A 208 -11.38 -20.12 -12.94
C LYS A 208 -11.25 -20.60 -11.50
N SER A 209 -10.07 -21.13 -11.16
CA SER A 209 -9.76 -21.64 -9.83
C SER A 209 -9.98 -20.61 -8.72
N ARG A 210 -10.72 -21.02 -7.67
CA ARG A 210 -10.97 -20.21 -6.46
C ARG A 210 -9.68 -19.89 -5.72
N SER A 211 -8.73 -20.84 -5.70
CA SER A 211 -7.38 -20.65 -5.15
C SER A 211 -6.66 -19.44 -5.77
N GLY A 212 -6.97 -19.06 -7.01
CA GLY A 212 -6.41 -17.87 -7.63
C GLY A 212 -6.86 -16.54 -7.00
N ALA A 213 -8.02 -16.49 -6.32
CA ALA A 213 -8.40 -15.30 -5.53
C ALA A 213 -7.60 -15.21 -4.23
N CYS A 214 -7.42 -16.32 -3.51
CA CYS A 214 -6.60 -16.36 -2.29
C CYS A 214 -5.12 -16.08 -2.58
N THR A 215 -4.56 -16.61 -3.68
CA THR A 215 -3.22 -16.22 -4.12
C THR A 215 -3.16 -14.74 -4.52
N GLY A 216 -4.17 -14.22 -5.23
CA GLY A 216 -4.25 -12.82 -5.62
C GLY A 216 -4.25 -11.87 -4.42
N MET A 217 -5.22 -12.01 -3.52
CA MET A 217 -5.32 -11.20 -2.30
C MET A 217 -4.10 -11.38 -1.39
N GLY A 218 -3.61 -12.62 -1.24
CA GLY A 218 -2.41 -12.90 -0.45
C GLY A 218 -1.19 -12.14 -0.94
N ILE A 219 -0.95 -12.08 -2.26
CA ILE A 219 0.12 -11.27 -2.86
C ILE A 219 -0.15 -9.78 -2.69
N THR A 220 -1.39 -9.32 -2.90
CA THR A 220 -1.77 -7.89 -2.76
C THR A 220 -1.57 -7.36 -1.33
N ILE A 221 -1.71 -8.20 -0.30
CA ILE A 221 -1.40 -7.83 1.09
C ILE A 221 0.10 -8.00 1.38
N LEU A 222 0.69 -9.12 0.95
CA LEU A 222 2.09 -9.47 1.24
C LEU A 222 3.09 -8.46 0.67
N VAL A 223 2.93 -8.01 -0.59
CA VAL A 223 3.94 -7.16 -1.24
C VAL A 223 4.06 -5.78 -0.58
N PRO A 224 2.99 -4.99 -0.36
CA PRO A 224 3.07 -3.73 0.38
C PRO A 224 3.56 -3.92 1.83
N SER A 225 3.15 -5.00 2.49
CA SER A 225 3.57 -5.29 3.87
C SER A 225 5.08 -5.61 3.94
N ALA A 226 5.61 -6.37 2.99
CA ALA A 226 7.04 -6.63 2.86
C ALA A 226 7.84 -5.36 2.55
N LEU A 227 7.34 -4.49 1.67
CA LEU A 227 7.96 -3.19 1.39
C LEU A 227 7.97 -2.28 2.63
N THR A 228 6.87 -2.23 3.38
CA THR A 228 6.77 -1.48 4.64
C THR A 228 7.73 -2.03 5.69
N PHE A 229 7.85 -3.37 5.80
CA PHE A 229 8.80 -4.02 6.70
C PHE A 229 10.25 -3.70 6.32
N ILE A 230 10.61 -3.80 5.03
CA ILE A 230 11.94 -3.46 4.53
C ILE A 230 12.24 -1.98 4.79
N GLY A 231 11.29 -1.07 4.56
CA GLY A 231 11.45 0.35 4.89
C GLY A 231 11.71 0.59 6.37
N ALA A 232 10.96 -0.07 7.26
CA ALA A 232 11.15 0.01 8.71
C ALA A 232 12.50 -0.57 9.16
N VAL A 233 12.96 -1.67 8.55
CA VAL A 233 14.28 -2.28 8.77
C VAL A 233 15.40 -1.35 8.29
N VAL A 234 15.31 -0.83 7.05
CA VAL A 234 16.30 0.10 6.49
C VAL A 234 16.40 1.35 7.35
N TYR A 235 15.28 1.96 7.75
CA TYR A 235 15.28 3.09 8.68
C TYR A 235 15.99 2.77 10.01
N SER A 236 15.72 1.58 10.57
CA SER A 236 16.35 1.12 11.83
C SER A 236 17.85 0.84 11.67
N ILE A 237 18.30 0.43 10.47
CA ILE A 237 19.72 0.18 10.16
C ILE A 237 20.46 1.48 9.83
N SER A 238 19.86 2.39 9.06
CA SER A 238 20.44 3.71 8.77
C SER A 238 20.79 4.47 10.06
N ASN A 239 19.97 4.32 11.10
CA ASN A 239 20.26 4.86 12.43
C ASN A 239 21.53 4.30 13.10
N ALA A 240 21.96 3.08 12.77
CA ALA A 240 23.22 2.55 13.31
C ALA A 240 24.47 3.25 12.74
N PHE A 241 24.28 4.18 11.80
CA PHE A 241 25.34 4.92 11.10
C PHE A 241 25.10 6.44 11.08
N THR A 242 24.08 6.96 11.77
CA THR A 242 23.88 8.41 11.92
C THR A 242 24.82 8.99 12.98
N PRO A 243 25.42 10.17 12.75
CA PRO A 243 26.28 10.83 13.72
C PRO A 243 25.48 11.34 14.93
N ASP A 244 26.17 11.48 16.07
CA ASP A 244 25.61 11.71 17.41
C ASP A 244 24.69 12.96 17.52
N GLY A 245 24.85 13.96 16.64
CA GLY A 245 23.98 15.15 16.59
C GLY A 245 22.53 14.88 16.11
N ALA A 246 22.22 13.70 15.57
CA ALA A 246 20.88 13.37 15.08
C ALA A 246 19.97 12.64 16.10
N GLU A 247 20.44 12.41 17.32
CA GLU A 247 19.75 11.56 18.33
C GLU A 247 18.34 12.03 18.71
N THR A 248 18.10 13.35 18.71
CA THR A 248 16.79 13.94 19.06
C THR A 248 15.73 13.57 18.02
N LEU A 249 15.92 13.97 16.76
CA LEU A 249 15.01 13.63 15.66
C LEU A 249 14.86 12.11 15.46
N TYR A 250 15.94 11.34 15.67
CA TYR A 250 15.85 9.88 15.67
C TYR A 250 14.85 9.35 16.71
N THR A 251 14.86 9.87 17.93
CA THR A 251 13.99 9.34 18.99
C THR A 251 12.50 9.47 18.63
N VAL A 252 12.10 10.60 18.02
CA VAL A 252 10.76 10.77 17.44
C VAL A 252 10.53 9.83 16.26
N GLY A 253 11.48 9.74 15.33
CA GLY A 253 11.37 8.86 14.16
C GLY A 253 11.25 7.37 14.51
N LYS A 254 11.90 6.91 15.59
CA LYS A 254 11.75 5.57 16.15
C LYS A 254 10.34 5.32 16.66
N VAL A 255 9.75 6.27 17.37
CA VAL A 255 8.34 6.19 17.84
C VAL A 255 7.38 6.17 16.65
N LEU A 256 7.63 6.97 15.61
CA LEU A 256 6.85 6.97 14.37
C LEU A 256 6.95 5.64 13.60
N VAL A 257 8.13 5.03 13.51
CA VAL A 257 8.32 3.76 12.76
C VAL A 257 7.85 2.53 13.56
N HIS A 258 7.83 2.60 14.90
CA HIS A 258 7.47 1.49 15.78
C HIS A 258 6.17 0.73 15.42
N PRO A 259 4.99 1.35 15.22
CA PRO A 259 3.78 0.61 14.89
C PRO A 259 3.89 -0.15 13.56
N PHE A 260 4.60 0.39 12.56
CA PHE A 260 4.72 -0.20 11.24
C PHE A 260 5.42 -1.56 11.24
N TRP A 261 6.33 -1.83 12.17
CA TRP A 261 6.89 -3.16 12.38
C TRP A 261 5.80 -4.21 12.64
N SER A 262 4.94 -3.95 13.64
CA SER A 262 3.87 -4.88 14.03
C SER A 262 2.80 -5.06 12.94
N ILE A 263 2.44 -3.96 12.26
CA ILE A 263 1.45 -3.93 11.18
C ILE A 263 1.97 -4.70 9.96
N ALA A 264 3.24 -4.46 9.57
CA ALA A 264 3.86 -5.11 8.43
C ALA A 264 4.04 -6.62 8.66
N LEU A 265 4.46 -7.04 9.86
CA LEU A 265 4.54 -8.47 10.23
C LEU A 265 3.17 -9.15 10.16
N LEU A 266 2.10 -8.50 10.65
CA LEU A 266 0.72 -9.02 10.55
C LEU A 266 0.26 -9.15 9.09
N GLY A 267 0.59 -8.16 8.25
CA GLY A 267 0.33 -8.18 6.80
C GLY A 267 1.09 -9.28 6.06
N ILE A 268 2.39 -9.47 6.38
CA ILE A 268 3.21 -10.57 5.83
C ILE A 268 2.61 -11.93 6.23
N PHE A 269 2.31 -12.12 7.51
CA PHE A 269 1.76 -13.39 8.02
C PHE A 269 0.40 -13.72 7.39
N SER A 270 -0.52 -12.76 7.32
CA SER A 270 -1.83 -12.95 6.69
C SER A 270 -1.73 -13.21 5.19
N GLY A 271 -0.83 -12.54 4.48
CA GLY A 271 -0.51 -12.80 3.07
C GLY A 271 0.01 -14.22 2.83
N ILE A 272 0.95 -14.69 3.67
CA ILE A 272 1.49 -16.06 3.63
C ILE A 272 0.37 -17.09 3.91
N LEU A 273 -0.46 -16.88 4.92
CA LEU A 273 -1.59 -17.78 5.24
C LEU A 273 -2.57 -17.92 4.06
N LEU A 274 -2.89 -16.83 3.37
CA LEU A 274 -3.76 -16.87 2.17
C LEU A 274 -3.12 -17.65 1.01
N ILE A 275 -1.79 -17.54 0.83
CA ILE A 275 -1.05 -18.31 -0.19
C ILE A 275 -0.98 -19.79 0.19
N LEU A 276 -0.76 -20.14 1.47
CA LEU A 276 -0.80 -21.51 1.96
C LEU A 276 -2.19 -22.13 1.82
N ALA A 277 -3.25 -21.40 2.19
CA ALA A 277 -4.64 -21.83 1.97
C ALA A 277 -4.93 -22.06 0.47
N ALA A 278 -4.40 -21.22 -0.41
CA ALA A 278 -4.48 -21.42 -1.86
C ALA A 278 -3.76 -22.70 -2.32
N ALA A 279 -2.59 -23.01 -1.78
CA ALA A 279 -1.84 -24.23 -2.09
C ALA A 279 -2.58 -25.49 -1.60
N ILE A 280 -3.14 -25.46 -0.38
CA ILE A 280 -3.96 -26.55 0.18
C ILE A 280 -5.19 -26.79 -0.68
N MET A 281 -5.91 -25.73 -1.10
CA MET A 281 -7.05 -25.85 -2.01
C MET A 281 -6.68 -26.47 -3.37
N ARG A 282 -5.52 -26.13 -3.95
CA ARG A 282 -5.04 -26.77 -5.20
C ARG A 282 -4.76 -28.27 -4.99
N ARG A 283 -4.06 -28.63 -3.91
CA ARG A 283 -3.77 -30.04 -3.57
C ARG A 283 -5.05 -30.86 -3.34
N MET A 284 -6.05 -30.28 -2.65
CA MET A 284 -7.36 -30.94 -2.46
C MET A 284 -8.13 -31.12 -3.77
N ALA A 285 -8.05 -30.16 -4.70
CA ALA A 285 -8.68 -30.29 -6.01
C ALA A 285 -8.00 -31.37 -6.87
N GLN A 286 -6.66 -31.42 -6.86
CA GLN A 286 -5.88 -32.47 -7.54
C GLN A 286 -6.25 -33.86 -7.01
N ARG A 287 -6.18 -34.09 -5.69
CA ARG A 287 -6.55 -35.38 -5.07
C ARG A 287 -7.96 -35.85 -5.44
N LYS A 288 -8.93 -34.94 -5.60
CA LYS A 288 -10.29 -35.29 -6.05
C LYS A 288 -10.34 -35.69 -7.53
N LEU A 289 -9.55 -35.05 -8.38
CA LEU A 289 -9.41 -35.42 -9.78
C LEU A 289 -8.70 -36.78 -9.92
N ASP A 290 -7.60 -36.99 -9.20
CA ASP A 290 -6.83 -38.24 -9.21
C ASP A 290 -7.69 -39.41 -8.71
N ALA A 291 -8.47 -39.22 -7.65
CA ALA A 291 -9.40 -40.23 -7.13
C ALA A 291 -10.55 -40.53 -8.11
N ALA A 292 -11.07 -39.53 -8.83
CA ALA A 292 -12.10 -39.73 -9.85
C ALA A 292 -11.54 -40.47 -11.09
N LEU A 293 -10.30 -40.19 -11.49
CA LEU A 293 -9.59 -40.93 -12.53
C LEU A 293 -9.32 -42.38 -12.11
N ALA A 294 -8.90 -42.61 -10.87
CA ALA A 294 -8.70 -43.96 -10.34
C ALA A 294 -10.02 -44.77 -10.30
N ALA A 295 -11.13 -44.16 -9.86
CA ALA A 295 -12.44 -44.80 -9.82
C ALA A 295 -13.01 -45.13 -11.21
N ASN A 296 -12.70 -44.33 -12.24
CA ASN A 296 -13.09 -44.63 -13.62
C ASN A 296 -12.21 -45.72 -14.29
N ASN A 297 -11.07 -46.07 -13.69
CA ASN A 297 -10.11 -47.05 -14.22
C ASN A 297 -10.17 -48.40 -13.48
N THR A 298 -11.07 -48.61 -12.53
CA THR A 298 -11.28 -49.94 -11.93
C THR A 298 -11.97 -50.87 -12.93
N PRO A 299 -11.40 -52.02 -13.30
CA PRO A 299 -12.05 -52.95 -14.20
C PRO A 299 -13.32 -53.52 -13.56
N VAL A 300 -14.37 -53.68 -14.36
CA VAL A 300 -15.57 -54.43 -13.96
C VAL A 300 -15.16 -55.90 -13.85
N GLU A 301 -15.01 -56.38 -12.61
CA GLU A 301 -14.63 -57.76 -12.36
C GLU A 301 -15.79 -58.69 -12.72
N SER A 302 -15.65 -59.32 -13.90
CA SER A 302 -16.62 -60.25 -14.47
C SER A 302 -16.73 -61.48 -13.57
N THR A 303 -17.70 -61.46 -12.65
CA THR A 303 -18.03 -62.61 -11.81
C THR A 303 -18.76 -63.64 -12.67
N ARG A 304 -17.99 -64.43 -13.41
CA ARG A 304 -18.45 -65.59 -14.19
C ARG A 304 -19.01 -66.64 -13.23
N MET A 305 -20.32 -66.60 -12.99
CA MET A 305 -21.04 -67.74 -12.43
C MET A 305 -21.23 -68.80 -13.52
N GLU A 306 -20.68 -69.98 -13.30
CA GLU A 306 -21.06 -71.19 -14.03
C GLU A 306 -22.10 -71.96 -13.21
N ALA A 307 -23.29 -72.13 -13.76
CA ALA A 307 -24.18 -73.24 -13.43
C ALA A 307 -25.16 -73.51 -14.59
N VAL A 308 -25.05 -74.73 -15.13
CA VAL A 308 -26.00 -75.54 -15.92
C VAL A 308 -27.45 -75.42 -15.37
N GLU A 309 -28.58 -75.67 -16.06
CA GLU A 309 -28.88 -76.54 -17.21
C GLU A 309 -30.32 -76.28 -17.72
N ASN A 310 -30.59 -76.45 -19.03
CA ASN A 310 -31.70 -77.26 -19.60
C ASN A 310 -31.94 -76.95 -21.10
N VAL A 311 -32.20 -78.00 -21.90
CA VAL A 311 -32.35 -77.95 -23.36
C VAL A 311 -33.64 -78.68 -23.80
N ALA A 312 -34.49 -78.03 -24.61
CA ALA A 312 -35.58 -78.70 -25.35
C ALA A 312 -36.05 -77.92 -26.61
N LYS A 313 -35.42 -78.25 -27.75
CA LYS A 313 -35.83 -78.23 -29.18
C LYS A 313 -37.35 -78.08 -29.57
N PRO A 314 -37.73 -77.77 -30.85
CA PRO A 314 -37.27 -76.68 -31.76
C PRO A 314 -38.33 -76.11 -32.78
N ASP A 315 -37.90 -75.11 -33.58
CA ASP A 315 -38.26 -74.82 -35.00
C ASP A 315 -39.69 -74.33 -35.45
N PRO A 316 -39.84 -73.57 -36.58
CA PRO A 316 -38.83 -72.76 -37.32
C PRO A 316 -39.29 -71.36 -37.88
N PHE A 317 -38.29 -70.60 -38.39
CA PHE A 317 -38.29 -69.77 -39.63
C PHE A 317 -38.50 -68.21 -39.64
N ILE A 318 -37.36 -67.49 -39.81
CA ILE A 318 -37.08 -66.29 -40.67
C ILE A 318 -37.82 -64.95 -40.39
N ALA A 319 -37.19 -63.74 -40.38
CA ALA A 319 -35.79 -63.29 -40.64
C ALA A 319 -35.44 -61.99 -39.85
N PRO A 320 -34.14 -61.62 -39.72
CA PRO A 320 -33.70 -60.41 -39.00
C PRO A 320 -33.42 -59.19 -39.92
N MET A 321 -33.54 -57.98 -39.35
CA MET A 321 -32.96 -56.73 -39.87
C MET A 321 -31.76 -56.28 -39.00
N PRO A 322 -30.80 -55.52 -39.54
CA PRO A 322 -29.41 -55.55 -39.05
C PRO A 322 -29.14 -54.69 -37.80
N ALA A 323 -28.31 -55.24 -36.91
CA ALA A 323 -27.63 -54.48 -35.87
C ALA A 323 -26.48 -53.65 -36.46
N LYS A 324 -26.23 -52.47 -35.89
CA LYS A 324 -25.12 -51.59 -36.28
C LYS A 324 -23.96 -51.78 -35.30
N GLU A 325 -22.89 -52.45 -35.73
CA GLU A 325 -21.63 -52.50 -34.98
C GLU A 325 -21.05 -51.09 -34.79
N ALA A 326 -20.49 -50.84 -33.60
CA ALA A 326 -19.68 -49.67 -33.32
C ALA A 326 -18.21 -50.08 -33.33
N ALA A 327 -17.44 -49.55 -34.28
CA ALA A 327 -16.02 -49.82 -34.44
C ALA A 327 -15.18 -49.30 -33.24
N PRO A 328 -14.02 -49.90 -32.95
CA PRO A 328 -13.11 -49.41 -31.91
C PRO A 328 -12.55 -48.03 -32.27
N ALA A 329 -12.40 -47.16 -31.26
CA ALA A 329 -11.85 -45.82 -31.45
C ALA A 329 -10.31 -45.87 -31.56
N GLU A 330 -9.78 -45.48 -32.72
CA GLU A 330 -8.34 -45.35 -32.95
C GLU A 330 -7.72 -44.18 -32.16
N THR A 331 -6.55 -44.40 -31.57
CA THR A 331 -5.84 -43.42 -30.72
C THR A 331 -4.42 -43.17 -31.22
N THR A 332 -3.93 -41.93 -31.13
CA THR A 332 -2.55 -41.55 -31.42
C THR A 332 -1.79 -41.16 -30.14
N HIS A 333 -0.46 -40.96 -30.24
CA HIS A 333 0.38 -40.57 -29.10
C HIS A 333 0.99 -39.18 -29.27
N CYS A 334 1.19 -38.46 -28.17
CA CYS A 334 1.82 -37.15 -28.14
C CYS A 334 3.31 -37.22 -28.49
N ILE A 335 3.77 -36.45 -29.48
CA ILE A 335 5.17 -36.40 -29.94
C ILE A 335 6.15 -36.05 -28.81
N ALA A 336 5.80 -35.14 -27.90
CA ALA A 336 6.70 -34.67 -26.83
C ALA A 336 6.59 -35.38 -25.47
N CYS A 337 5.52 -36.14 -25.19
CA CYS A 337 5.32 -36.78 -23.87
C CYS A 337 4.69 -38.18 -23.93
N ALA A 338 4.57 -38.77 -25.11
CA ALA A 338 4.08 -40.13 -25.40
C ALA A 338 2.67 -40.51 -24.89
N ARG A 339 1.96 -39.63 -24.18
CA ARG A 339 0.58 -39.89 -23.71
C ARG A 339 -0.39 -40.02 -24.88
N THR A 340 -1.39 -40.89 -24.73
CA THR A 340 -2.45 -41.11 -25.71
C THR A 340 -3.35 -39.88 -25.89
N LEU A 341 -3.77 -39.66 -27.13
CA LEU A 341 -4.61 -38.57 -27.60
C LEU A 341 -5.67 -39.11 -28.57
N ALA A 342 -6.77 -38.38 -28.71
CA ALA A 342 -7.78 -38.67 -29.72
C ALA A 342 -7.26 -38.29 -31.12
N LEU A 343 -7.57 -39.12 -32.12
CA LEU A 343 -7.10 -38.94 -33.49
C LEU A 343 -7.50 -37.54 -34.02
N GLY A 344 -6.52 -36.79 -34.55
CA GLY A 344 -6.72 -35.42 -35.06
C GLY A 344 -6.57 -34.27 -34.04
N SER A 345 -6.17 -34.53 -32.79
CA SER A 345 -5.90 -33.46 -31.82
C SER A 345 -4.71 -32.58 -32.23
N LYS A 346 -4.95 -31.29 -32.54
CA LYS A 346 -3.91 -30.34 -32.97
C LYS A 346 -2.87 -30.01 -31.88
N PHE A 347 -3.24 -30.14 -30.61
CA PHE A 347 -2.39 -29.87 -29.45
C PHE A 347 -2.58 -30.96 -28.38
N CYS A 348 -1.52 -31.27 -27.63
CA CYS A 348 -1.60 -32.20 -26.51
C CYS A 348 -2.25 -31.53 -25.29
N ILE A 349 -3.34 -32.12 -24.79
CA ILE A 349 -4.06 -31.63 -23.60
C ILE A 349 -3.24 -31.70 -22.29
N TYR A 350 -2.16 -32.48 -22.27
CA TYR A 350 -1.33 -32.70 -21.08
C TYR A 350 -0.09 -31.79 -21.00
N CYS A 351 0.48 -31.38 -22.13
CA CYS A 351 1.72 -30.58 -22.19
C CYS A 351 1.67 -29.36 -23.11
N GLY A 352 0.55 -29.12 -23.82
CA GLY A 352 0.35 -27.97 -24.69
C GLY A 352 1.06 -28.03 -26.06
N THR A 353 1.95 -29.00 -26.28
CA THR A 353 2.74 -29.10 -27.52
C THR A 353 1.85 -29.33 -28.74
N PRO A 354 2.05 -28.61 -29.87
CA PRO A 354 1.38 -28.91 -31.14
C PRO A 354 1.77 -30.30 -31.67
N GLN A 355 0.87 -30.97 -32.37
CA GLN A 355 1.04 -32.34 -32.86
C GLN A 355 1.24 -32.43 -34.39
N THR A 356 1.58 -31.31 -35.03
CA THR A 356 1.89 -31.23 -36.46
C THR A 356 3.40 -31.14 -36.65
N PRO A 357 4.03 -31.94 -37.53
CA PRO A 357 5.46 -31.78 -37.83
C PRO A 357 5.70 -30.43 -38.54
N PRO A 358 6.84 -29.75 -38.27
CA PRO A 358 7.19 -28.53 -38.97
C PRO A 358 7.52 -28.84 -40.44
N ALA A 359 6.95 -28.06 -41.36
CA ALA A 359 7.44 -28.03 -42.73
C ALA A 359 8.83 -27.37 -42.77
N ALA A 360 9.69 -27.86 -43.66
CA ALA A 360 11.10 -27.48 -43.72
C ALA A 360 11.34 -26.00 -44.07
N GLU A 361 12.52 -25.53 -43.66
CA GLU A 361 12.99 -24.15 -43.78
C GLU A 361 13.18 -23.70 -45.23
N THR A 362 13.07 -22.39 -45.47
CA THR A 362 13.86 -21.69 -46.50
C THR A 362 14.22 -20.30 -45.94
N PRO A 363 15.45 -19.78 -46.10
CA PRO A 363 16.03 -18.89 -45.09
C PRO A 363 15.63 -17.42 -45.21
N ALA A 364 15.97 -16.68 -44.15
CA ALA A 364 15.73 -15.24 -44.00
C ALA A 364 16.55 -14.37 -44.98
N GLU A 365 16.02 -13.19 -45.28
CA GLU A 365 16.85 -12.04 -45.68
C GLU A 365 16.52 -10.81 -44.82
N THR A 366 17.58 -10.10 -44.46
CA THR A 366 17.66 -9.01 -43.49
C THR A 366 17.03 -7.70 -43.98
N VAL A 367 16.38 -6.96 -43.07
CA VAL A 367 16.15 -5.52 -43.26
C VAL A 367 17.24 -4.75 -42.50
N SER A 368 18.21 -4.20 -43.25
CA SER A 368 19.20 -3.23 -42.77
C SER A 368 18.68 -1.79 -42.94
N ALA A 369 19.38 -0.81 -42.37
CA ALA A 369 18.89 0.56 -42.18
C ALA A 369 19.34 1.58 -43.25
N ALA A 370 18.45 2.57 -43.51
CA ALA A 370 18.71 3.96 -43.93
C ALA A 370 19.37 4.21 -45.32
N PRO A 371 19.53 5.46 -45.82
CA PRO A 371 18.90 6.76 -45.48
C PRO A 371 18.38 7.58 -46.72
N SER A 372 17.72 8.72 -46.47
CA SER A 372 17.76 9.98 -47.25
C SER A 372 17.11 11.08 -46.38
N GLU A 373 17.72 12.20 -45.95
CA GLU A 373 18.45 13.24 -46.72
C GLU A 373 17.55 13.83 -47.82
N GLU A 374 17.31 15.15 -47.98
CA GLU A 374 17.76 16.38 -47.30
C GLU A 374 16.49 17.15 -46.78
N ALA A 375 16.45 18.34 -46.14
CA ALA A 375 17.45 19.37 -45.82
C ALA A 375 17.04 20.19 -44.57
N ALA A 376 17.90 21.14 -44.18
CA ALA A 376 17.61 22.38 -43.44
C ALA A 376 17.96 23.58 -44.38
N PRO A 377 17.96 24.90 -44.03
CA PRO A 377 18.03 25.57 -42.71
C PRO A 377 16.96 26.73 -42.61
N ALA A 378 17.01 27.78 -41.78
CA ALA A 378 18.02 28.37 -40.89
C ALA A 378 17.38 29.29 -39.80
N ALA A 379 18.24 29.88 -38.97
CA ALA A 379 18.05 31.13 -38.20
C ALA A 379 17.24 31.09 -36.88
N ALA A 380 17.97 31.04 -35.77
CA ALA A 380 17.71 31.81 -34.55
C ALA A 380 18.41 33.21 -34.68
N PRO A 381 18.48 34.11 -33.67
CA PRO A 381 17.94 34.08 -32.29
C PRO A 381 17.36 35.44 -31.75
N ALA A 382 17.06 35.45 -30.44
CA ALA A 382 17.28 36.55 -29.46
C ALA A 382 16.21 37.66 -29.19
N GLU A 383 16.50 38.39 -28.08
CA GLU A 383 15.80 39.51 -27.39
C GLU A 383 14.44 39.17 -26.73
N GLU A 384 14.26 39.17 -25.40
CA GLU A 384 14.66 40.10 -24.30
C GLU A 384 13.76 41.34 -24.19
N ALA A 385 12.83 41.34 -23.22
CA ALA A 385 12.37 42.51 -22.46
C ALA A 385 11.34 42.12 -21.38
N ALA A 386 11.52 42.67 -20.18
CA ALA A 386 10.51 42.84 -19.13
C ALA A 386 10.91 44.08 -18.31
N PRO A 387 10.04 44.65 -17.44
CA PRO A 387 8.58 44.57 -17.37
C PRO A 387 7.94 45.96 -17.62
N ALA A 388 6.62 46.09 -17.47
CA ALA A 388 5.94 47.38 -17.37
C ALA A 388 5.25 47.54 -16.01
N GLU A 389 5.45 48.70 -15.41
CA GLU A 389 5.01 49.15 -14.09
C GLU A 389 3.81 50.10 -14.24
N GLU A 390 2.71 49.87 -13.53
CA GLU A 390 1.69 50.91 -13.29
C GLU A 390 1.25 50.89 -11.82
N THR A 391 1.52 52.00 -11.13
CA THR A 391 1.00 52.35 -9.81
C THR A 391 -0.19 53.31 -9.94
N PRO A 392 -1.04 53.47 -8.90
CA PRO A 392 -2.42 53.95 -9.07
C PRO A 392 -2.55 55.48 -9.11
N ALA A 393 -3.69 55.94 -9.65
CA ALA A 393 -4.13 57.34 -9.57
C ALA A 393 -5.29 57.52 -8.59
N ASP A 394 -5.21 58.56 -7.75
CA ASP A 394 -6.23 58.99 -6.79
C ASP A 394 -7.54 59.47 -7.43
N SER A 395 -8.68 59.21 -6.77
CA SER A 395 -9.74 60.22 -6.46
C SER A 395 -10.87 59.53 -5.65
N VAL A 396 -11.18 59.92 -4.40
CA VAL A 396 -11.76 61.18 -3.88
C VAL A 396 -13.30 61.22 -3.94
N ILE A 397 -13.90 61.17 -2.74
CA ILE A 397 -15.27 61.58 -2.32
C ILE A 397 -16.46 60.73 -2.81
N GLY A 398 -17.27 60.29 -1.84
CA GLY A 398 -18.55 59.58 -1.99
C GLY A 398 -19.08 59.11 -0.65
#